data_AF-A0A383UWP3-F1
#
_entry.id   AF-A0A383UWP3-F1
#
_cell.length_a   1.000
_cell.length_b   1.000
_cell.length_c   1.000
_cell.angle_alpha   90.00
_cell.angle_beta   90.00
_cell.angle_gamma   90.00
#
_symmetry.space_group_name_H-M   'P 1'
#
loop_
_entity.id
_entity.type
_entity.pdbx_description
1 polymer ?
#
loop_
_entity_poly.entity_id
_entity_poly.type
_entity_poly.pdbx_seq_one_letter_code
_entity_poly.pdbx_strand_id
1 'polypeptide(L)'
;MSYYDLDSILTDAQKVPCTFEFDVPGLGYLDNNVGHTLKSSTRVELPLWLAEMLAVSSISTTKTLVTLDLPQCLAPRVMNALKADPISVDIRTLAPNFYGLGARVLELFEEEEVCDILMQTWRARAAVINDHASNTGTNRRHGIGGVGSGGAEFLRSLDEAERELFRASHDSMKRVGQWMWKIKKK
;
A
#
# COMPACT_ATOMS: atom_id res chain seq x y z
N MET A 1 -7.88 1.93 11.06
CA MET A 1 -6.47 1.98 11.49
C MET A 1 -6.38 2.21 13.00
N SER A 2 -5.38 1.63 13.66
CA SER A 2 -5.15 1.79 15.11
C SER A 2 -3.92 2.68 15.33
N TYR A 3 -3.95 3.56 16.33
CA TYR A 3 -2.85 4.48 16.62
C TYR A 3 -1.51 3.77 16.91
N TYR A 4 -1.55 2.57 17.49
CA TYR A 4 -0.36 1.79 17.86
C TYR A 4 0.08 0.79 16.80
N ASP A 5 -0.60 0.76 15.65
CA ASP A 5 -0.22 -0.09 14.55
C ASP A 5 0.95 0.53 13.77
N LEU A 6 2.03 -0.23 13.64
CA LEU A 6 3.25 0.22 12.96
C LEU A 6 3.00 0.44 11.47
N ASP A 7 2.21 -0.41 10.84
CA ASP A 7 1.95 -0.33 9.40
C ASP A 7 1.08 0.88 9.08
N SER A 8 0.13 1.23 9.97
CA SER A 8 -0.61 2.49 9.92
C SER A 8 0.31 3.71 10.00
N ILE A 9 1.26 3.75 10.96
CA ILE A 9 2.23 4.86 11.09
C ILE A 9 3.12 4.97 9.85
N LEU A 10 3.59 3.84 9.31
CA LEU A 10 4.43 3.81 8.11
C LEU A 10 3.65 4.24 6.86
N THR A 11 2.36 3.91 6.79
CA THR A 11 1.47 4.37 5.71
C THR A 11 1.32 5.89 5.75
N ASP A 12 1.03 6.45 6.92
CA ASP A 12 0.85 7.89 7.11
C ASP A 12 2.13 8.69 6.82
N ALA A 13 3.31 8.09 7.02
CA ALA A 13 4.60 8.70 6.70
C ALA A 13 4.90 8.77 5.19
N GLN A 14 4.13 8.08 4.35
CA GLN A 14 4.35 8.06 2.92
C GLN A 14 4.08 9.43 2.30
N LYS A 15 4.93 9.84 1.35
CA LYS A 15 4.83 11.12 0.67
C LYS A 15 3.72 11.12 -0.37
N VAL A 16 2.92 12.17 -0.37
CA VAL A 16 1.86 12.43 -1.35
C VAL A 16 2.08 13.78 -2.03
N PRO A 17 1.76 13.89 -3.34
CA PRO A 17 1.91 15.14 -4.07
C PRO A 17 0.87 16.17 -3.59
N CYS A 18 1.36 17.35 -3.25
CA CYS A 18 0.58 18.45 -2.68
C CYS A 18 0.87 19.73 -3.44
N THR A 19 -0.16 20.53 -3.72
CA THR A 19 -0.01 21.86 -4.33
C THR A 19 -0.43 22.92 -3.33
N PHE A 20 0.46 23.88 -3.03
CA PHE A 20 0.12 25.00 -2.16
C PHE A 20 -0.67 26.06 -2.93
N GLU A 21 -1.79 26.52 -2.39
CA GLU A 21 -2.63 27.52 -3.05
C GLU A 21 -2.22 28.96 -2.70
N PHE A 22 -1.35 29.15 -1.71
CA PHE A 22 -0.96 30.44 -1.17
C PHE A 22 0.55 30.61 -1.05
N ASP A 23 0.99 31.86 -1.01
CA ASP A 23 2.37 32.20 -0.65
C ASP A 23 2.56 32.00 0.87
N VAL A 24 3.45 31.09 1.27
CA VAL A 24 3.71 30.79 2.69
C VAL A 24 5.14 31.20 3.08
N PRO A 25 5.31 32.28 3.88
CA PRO A 25 6.62 32.74 4.31
C PRO A 25 7.37 31.70 5.14
N GLY A 26 8.69 31.59 4.94
CA GLY A 26 9.55 30.72 5.74
C GLY A 26 9.51 29.23 5.39
N LEU A 27 8.59 28.79 4.52
CA LEU A 27 8.48 27.40 4.06
C LEU A 27 9.25 27.09 2.76
N GLY A 28 10.11 28.01 2.28
CA GLY A 28 10.88 27.78 1.05
C GLY A 28 11.82 26.56 1.11
N TYR A 29 12.16 26.05 2.31
CA TYR A 29 12.94 24.82 2.45
C TYR A 29 12.24 23.58 1.87
N LEU A 30 10.90 23.59 1.74
CA LEU A 30 10.13 22.52 1.10
C LEU A 30 10.40 22.44 -0.41
N ASP A 31 10.81 23.54 -1.02
CA ASP A 31 11.18 23.65 -2.45
C ASP A 31 12.70 23.86 -2.63
N ASN A 32 13.50 23.36 -1.68
CA ASN A 32 14.97 23.51 -1.65
C ASN A 32 15.47 24.97 -1.68
N ASN A 33 14.64 25.94 -1.29
CA ASN A 33 14.94 27.36 -1.29
C ASN A 33 14.89 27.95 0.13
N VAL A 34 15.90 27.61 0.94
CA VAL A 34 15.94 27.93 2.37
C VAL A 34 15.92 29.45 2.61
N GLY A 35 15.06 29.91 3.51
CA GLY A 35 14.93 31.32 3.88
C GLY A 35 14.00 32.14 2.96
N HIS A 36 13.49 31.53 1.89
CA HIS A 36 12.54 32.18 0.98
C HIS A 36 11.09 31.80 1.29
N THR A 37 10.16 32.61 0.77
CA THR A 37 8.72 32.32 0.79
C THR A 37 8.40 31.25 -0.24
N LEU A 38 7.66 30.21 0.17
CA LEU A 38 7.10 29.24 -0.75
C LEU A 38 6.01 29.93 -1.57
N LYS A 39 6.09 29.87 -2.91
CA LYS A 39 5.12 30.53 -3.77
C LYS A 39 3.84 29.72 -3.90
N SER A 40 2.73 30.41 -4.17
CA SER A 40 1.48 29.80 -4.60
C SER A 40 1.70 28.96 -5.87
N SER A 41 0.89 27.91 -6.01
CA SER A 41 0.95 26.89 -7.05
C SER A 41 2.24 26.06 -7.07
N THR A 42 3.04 26.09 -6.00
CA THR A 42 4.22 25.22 -5.90
C THR A 42 3.79 23.81 -5.50
N ARG A 43 4.27 22.81 -6.26
CA ARG A 43 4.08 21.39 -5.96
C ARG A 43 5.22 20.88 -5.09
N VAL A 44 4.87 20.28 -3.96
CA VAL A 44 5.82 19.65 -3.04
C VAL A 44 5.29 18.30 -2.59
N GLU A 45 6.20 17.43 -2.14
CA GLU A 45 5.83 16.13 -1.58
C GLU A 45 5.81 16.21 -0.05
N LEU A 46 4.64 16.01 0.56
CA LEU A 46 4.47 16.02 2.01
C LEU A 46 4.05 14.63 2.52
N PRO A 47 4.43 14.25 3.74
CA PRO A 47 3.87 13.07 4.39
C PRO A 47 2.34 13.16 4.49
N LEU A 48 1.64 12.04 4.28
CA LEU A 48 0.18 11.97 4.27
C LEU A 48 -0.46 12.54 5.53
N TRP A 49 0.07 12.21 6.72
CA TRP A 49 -0.47 12.73 8.00
C TRP A 49 -0.46 14.27 8.08
N LEU A 50 0.52 14.92 7.46
CA LEU A 50 0.60 16.38 7.43
C LEU A 50 -0.30 16.94 6.31
N ALA A 51 -0.24 16.30 5.16
CA ALA A 51 -0.96 16.69 3.96
C ALA A 51 -2.48 16.72 4.21
N GLU A 52 -3.02 15.70 4.88
CA GLU A 52 -4.43 15.63 5.30
C GLU A 52 -4.83 16.80 6.19
N MET A 53 -4.03 17.11 7.22
CA MET A 53 -4.31 18.21 8.14
C MET A 53 -4.31 19.56 7.44
N LEU A 54 -3.40 19.77 6.49
CA LEU A 54 -3.32 21.00 5.70
C LEU A 54 -4.45 21.12 4.65
N ALA A 55 -4.92 19.99 4.12
CA ALA A 55 -6.05 19.95 3.20
C ALA A 55 -7.38 20.27 3.90
N VAL A 56 -7.56 19.79 5.14
CA VAL A 56 -8.74 20.10 5.97
C VAL A 56 -8.69 21.53 6.52
N SER A 57 -7.49 22.04 6.81
CA SER A 57 -7.32 23.39 7.36
C SER A 57 -7.69 24.47 6.33
N SER A 58 -8.82 25.15 6.54
CA SER A 58 -9.22 26.30 5.74
C SER A 58 -8.67 27.60 6.32
N ILE A 59 -7.98 28.40 5.50
CA ILE A 59 -7.56 29.77 5.87
C ILE A 59 -8.73 30.76 5.68
N SER A 60 -9.63 30.44 4.75
CA SER A 60 -10.80 31.25 4.41
C SER A 60 -11.96 30.32 4.06
N THR A 61 -13.21 30.79 4.20
CA THR A 61 -14.46 30.04 4.04
C THR A 61 -14.56 29.23 2.73
N THR A 62 -13.72 29.53 1.74
CA THR A 62 -13.75 28.92 0.39
C THR A 62 -12.42 28.35 -0.10
N LYS A 63 -11.32 28.45 0.66
CA LYS A 63 -9.99 28.02 0.19
C LYS A 63 -9.22 27.23 1.24
N THR A 64 -8.79 26.04 0.84
CA THR A 64 -7.87 25.16 1.58
C THR A 64 -6.43 25.64 1.39
N LEU A 65 -5.56 25.36 2.35
CA LEU A 65 -4.15 25.76 2.28
C LEU A 65 -3.38 24.97 1.21
N VAL A 66 -3.71 23.69 1.10
CA VAL A 66 -3.11 22.73 0.18
C VAL A 66 -4.21 21.97 -0.57
N THR A 67 -3.98 21.75 -1.86
CA THR A 67 -4.73 20.79 -2.68
C THR A 67 -3.93 19.50 -2.79
N LEU A 68 -4.58 18.37 -2.53
CA LEU A 68 -3.98 17.04 -2.65
C LEU A 68 -4.18 16.51 -4.07
N ASP A 69 -3.14 15.91 -4.63
CA ASP A 69 -3.22 15.18 -5.89
C ASP A 69 -3.17 13.67 -5.60
N LEU A 70 -3.78 12.85 -6.46
CA LEU A 70 -3.68 11.39 -6.38
C LEU A 70 -2.21 10.94 -6.47
N PRO A 71 -1.74 10.07 -5.54
CA PRO A 71 -0.38 9.54 -5.60
C PRO A 71 -0.12 8.74 -6.89
N GLN A 72 1.14 8.75 -7.34
CA GLN A 72 1.53 8.07 -8.59
C GLN A 72 1.27 6.55 -8.56
N CYS A 73 1.31 5.92 -7.38
CA CYS A 73 0.96 4.51 -7.22
C CYS A 73 -0.53 4.22 -7.51
N LEU A 74 -1.41 5.22 -7.42
CA LEU A 74 -2.83 5.13 -7.76
C LEU A 74 -3.14 5.79 -9.11
N ALA A 75 -2.12 6.13 -9.90
CA ALA A 75 -2.33 6.76 -11.20
C ALA A 75 -3.13 5.84 -12.15
N PRO A 76 -3.90 6.40 -13.11
CA PRO A 76 -4.72 5.62 -14.03
C PRO A 76 -3.96 4.52 -14.78
N ARG A 77 -2.68 4.74 -15.08
CA ARG A 77 -1.80 3.72 -15.69
C ARG A 77 -1.68 2.46 -14.83
N VAL A 78 -1.48 2.62 -13.52
CA VAL A 78 -1.39 1.49 -12.58
C VAL A 78 -2.76 0.83 -12.44
N MET A 79 -3.81 1.63 -12.28
CA MET A 79 -5.19 1.12 -12.18
C MET A 79 -5.58 0.27 -13.39
N ASN A 80 -5.22 0.71 -14.60
CA ASN A 80 -5.46 -0.06 -15.82
C ASN A 80 -4.63 -1.36 -15.89
N ALA A 81 -3.40 -1.34 -15.38
CA ALA A 81 -2.59 -2.55 -15.29
C ALA A 81 -3.20 -3.57 -14.31
N LEU A 82 -3.65 -3.12 -13.13
CA LEU A 82 -4.32 -3.96 -12.13
C LEU A 82 -5.65 -4.53 -12.64
N LYS A 83 -6.42 -3.72 -13.40
CA LYS A 83 -7.63 -4.18 -14.09
C LYS A 83 -7.36 -5.28 -15.11
N ALA A 84 -6.25 -5.18 -15.84
CA ALA A 84 -5.90 -6.13 -16.89
C ALA A 84 -5.39 -7.46 -16.31
N ASP A 85 -4.43 -7.40 -15.38
CA ASP A 85 -3.92 -8.56 -14.66
C ASP A 85 -3.35 -8.14 -13.29
N PRO A 86 -4.05 -8.43 -12.18
CA PRO A 86 -3.62 -8.02 -10.84
C PRO A 86 -2.43 -8.84 -10.32
N ILE A 87 -2.13 -10.00 -10.89
CA ILE A 87 -1.11 -10.92 -10.36
C ILE A 87 0.29 -10.53 -10.85
N SER A 88 0.40 -10.04 -12.09
CA SER A 88 1.69 -9.65 -12.70
C SER A 88 2.23 -8.30 -12.22
N VAL A 89 1.39 -7.44 -11.64
CA VAL A 89 1.82 -6.12 -11.16
C VAL A 89 2.59 -6.24 -9.85
N ASP A 90 3.77 -5.60 -9.82
CA ASP A 90 4.56 -5.49 -8.59
C ASP A 90 4.09 -4.31 -7.73
N ILE A 91 3.09 -4.56 -6.88
CA ILE A 91 2.49 -3.52 -6.04
C ILE A 91 3.44 -3.02 -4.94
N ARG A 92 4.39 -3.85 -4.49
CA ARG A 92 5.39 -3.47 -3.48
C ARG A 92 6.33 -2.39 -4.00
N THR A 93 6.68 -2.43 -5.29
CA THR A 93 7.55 -1.38 -5.89
C THR A 93 6.84 -0.03 -6.00
N LEU A 94 5.51 -0.03 -6.05
CA LEU A 94 4.69 1.18 -6.11
C LEU A 94 4.57 1.84 -4.73
N ALA A 95 4.25 1.04 -3.71
CA ALA A 95 4.20 1.47 -2.33
C ALA A 95 4.37 0.25 -1.40
N PRO A 96 5.19 0.32 -0.34
CA PRO A 96 5.35 -0.78 0.60
C PRO A 96 4.09 -1.13 1.40
N ASN A 97 3.19 -0.17 1.58
CA ASN A 97 1.87 -0.27 2.24
C ASN A 97 0.76 0.18 1.27
N PHE A 98 0.70 -0.45 0.09
CA PHE A 98 -0.16 -0.07 -1.01
C PHE A 98 -1.65 -0.04 -0.65
N TYR A 99 -2.17 -1.09 -0.01
CA TYR A 99 -3.59 -1.15 0.35
C TYR A 99 -3.94 -0.21 1.51
N GLY A 100 -3.03 -0.06 2.48
CA GLY A 100 -3.19 0.91 3.57
C GLY A 100 -3.25 2.34 3.04
N LEU A 101 -2.34 2.69 2.12
CA LEU A 101 -2.33 3.99 1.45
C LEU A 101 -3.58 4.20 0.62
N GLY A 102 -3.99 3.20 -0.17
CA GLY A 102 -5.20 3.25 -0.97
C GLY A 102 -6.45 3.53 -0.13
N ALA A 103 -6.60 2.84 1.00
CA ALA A 103 -7.70 3.09 1.93
C ALA A 103 -7.69 4.52 2.46
N ARG A 104 -6.53 5.04 2.88
CA ARG A 104 -6.42 6.41 3.39
C ARG A 104 -6.68 7.45 2.32
N VAL A 105 -6.13 7.29 1.12
CA VAL A 105 -6.41 8.22 0.02
C VAL A 105 -7.89 8.22 -0.36
N LEU A 106 -8.56 7.06 -0.38
CA LEU A 106 -10.00 6.96 -0.64
C LEU A 106 -10.88 7.56 0.46
N GLU A 107 -10.36 7.78 1.67
CA GLU A 107 -11.06 8.58 2.69
C GLU A 107 -11.05 10.08 2.35
N LEU A 108 -10.04 10.54 1.61
CA LEU A 108 -9.86 11.95 1.20
C LEU A 108 -10.46 12.24 -0.18
N PHE A 109 -10.51 11.26 -1.08
CA PHE A 109 -11.00 11.38 -2.44
C PHE A 109 -12.13 10.38 -2.72
N GLU A 110 -13.23 10.85 -3.30
CA GLU A 110 -14.36 9.99 -3.70
C GLU A 110 -14.12 9.35 -5.08
N GLU A 111 -13.26 8.34 -5.14
CA GLU A 111 -12.92 7.60 -6.37
C GLU A 111 -13.43 6.14 -6.30
N GLU A 112 -14.73 5.94 -6.57
CA GLU A 112 -15.39 4.62 -6.47
C GLU A 112 -14.74 3.57 -7.38
N GLU A 113 -14.33 3.96 -8.59
CA GLU A 113 -13.67 3.06 -9.53
C GLU A 113 -12.34 2.52 -8.99
N VAL A 114 -11.55 3.36 -8.30
CA VAL A 114 -10.29 2.93 -7.69
C VAL A 114 -10.56 1.94 -6.56
N CYS A 115 -11.58 2.19 -5.74
CA CYS A 115 -12.01 1.28 -4.67
C CYS A 115 -12.34 -0.12 -5.21
N ASP A 116 -13.16 -0.19 -6.27
CA ASP A 116 -13.56 -1.45 -6.90
C ASP A 116 -12.35 -2.23 -7.45
N ILE A 117 -11.42 -1.54 -8.11
CA ILE A 117 -10.19 -2.16 -8.63
C ILE A 117 -9.35 -2.74 -7.49
N LEU A 118 -9.17 -1.99 -6.41
CA LEU A 118 -8.38 -2.44 -5.26
C LEU A 118 -9.01 -3.67 -4.61
N MET A 119 -10.33 -3.69 -4.43
CA MET A 119 -11.06 -4.84 -3.88
C MET A 119 -10.96 -6.08 -4.79
N GLN A 120 -11.13 -5.91 -6.10
CA GLN A 120 -11.00 -7.00 -7.07
C GLN A 120 -9.57 -7.56 -7.10
N THR A 121 -8.57 -6.67 -7.10
CA THR A 121 -7.15 -7.00 -7.06
C THR A 121 -6.82 -7.82 -5.80
N TRP A 122 -7.27 -7.34 -4.62
CA TRP A 122 -7.08 -8.04 -3.35
C TRP A 122 -7.67 -9.45 -3.39
N ARG A 123 -8.91 -9.58 -3.88
CA ARG A 123 -9.59 -10.89 -3.97
C ARG A 123 -8.84 -11.87 -4.88
N ALA A 124 -8.41 -11.41 -6.07
CA ALA A 124 -7.69 -12.25 -7.02
C ALA A 124 -6.34 -12.71 -6.46
N ARG A 125 -5.58 -11.79 -5.85
CA ARG A 125 -4.26 -12.08 -5.28
C ARG A 125 -4.34 -12.92 -4.01
N ALA A 126 -5.35 -12.72 -3.16
CA ALA A 126 -5.56 -13.51 -1.94
C ALA A 126 -5.72 -15.02 -2.22
N ALA A 127 -6.39 -15.39 -3.31
CA ALA A 127 -6.50 -16.79 -3.72
C ALA A 127 -5.12 -17.40 -4.04
N VAL A 128 -4.31 -16.67 -4.82
CA VAL A 128 -2.95 -17.08 -5.20
C VAL A 128 -2.02 -17.15 -3.98
N ILE A 129 -2.14 -16.19 -3.05
CA ILE A 129 -1.40 -16.18 -1.79
C ILE A 129 -1.68 -17.46 -0.98
N ASN A 130 -2.95 -17.86 -0.88
CA ASN A 130 -3.35 -19.07 -0.16
C ASN A 130 -2.82 -20.35 -0.84
N ASP A 131 -2.81 -20.39 -2.17
CA ASP A 131 -2.22 -21.49 -2.93
C ASP A 131 -0.71 -21.62 -2.68
N HIS A 132 0.01 -20.50 -2.61
CA HIS A 132 1.43 -20.51 -2.23
C HIS A 132 1.65 -20.90 -0.76
N ALA A 133 0.79 -20.44 0.15
CA ALA A 133 0.89 -20.75 1.57
C ALA A 133 0.78 -22.27 1.85
N SER A 134 -0.13 -22.95 1.15
CA SER A 134 -0.39 -24.39 1.29
C SER A 134 0.69 -25.27 0.66
N ASN A 135 1.23 -24.87 -0.48
CA ASN A 135 2.16 -25.70 -1.26
C ASN A 135 3.62 -25.62 -0.80
N THR A 136 3.95 -24.70 0.11
CA THR A 136 5.33 -24.51 0.62
C THR A 136 5.87 -25.74 1.41
N GLY A 137 4.98 -26.57 1.97
CA GLY A 137 5.36 -27.75 2.77
C GLY A 137 5.50 -29.05 1.97
N THR A 138 4.67 -29.22 0.93
CA THR A 138 4.57 -30.48 0.18
C THR A 138 5.77 -30.69 -0.75
N ASN A 139 6.32 -29.61 -1.30
CA ASN A 139 7.33 -29.66 -2.33
C ASN A 139 8.76 -29.95 -1.81
N ARG A 140 9.02 -29.84 -0.50
CA ARG A 140 10.33 -30.20 0.09
C ARG A 140 10.62 -31.70 0.10
N ARG A 141 9.61 -32.55 -0.08
CA ARG A 141 9.75 -34.01 0.06
C ARG A 141 10.27 -34.70 -1.21
N HIS A 142 10.30 -33.99 -2.35
CA HIS A 142 10.64 -34.58 -3.65
C HIS A 142 11.82 -33.90 -4.37
N GLY A 143 12.61 -33.05 -3.70
CA GLY A 143 13.82 -32.45 -4.27
C GLY A 143 13.60 -31.40 -5.38
N ILE A 144 12.38 -31.22 -5.86
CA ILE A 144 11.96 -30.21 -6.88
C ILE A 144 11.29 -29.01 -6.16
N GLY A 145 11.75 -28.71 -4.95
CA GLY A 145 10.98 -27.97 -3.94
C GLY A 145 11.26 -26.48 -3.80
N GLY A 146 11.72 -25.83 -4.86
CA GLY A 146 11.71 -24.36 -4.90
C GLY A 146 10.29 -23.88 -5.13
N VAL A 147 9.90 -22.77 -4.49
CA VAL A 147 8.87 -21.93 -5.09
C VAL A 147 9.39 -21.67 -6.51
N GLY A 148 8.68 -22.14 -7.55
CA GLY A 148 9.14 -21.95 -8.93
C GLY A 148 9.49 -20.48 -9.16
N SER A 149 10.42 -20.16 -10.07
CA SER A 149 10.97 -18.80 -10.24
C SER A 149 9.88 -17.71 -10.20
N GLY A 150 8.74 -17.94 -10.88
CA GLY A 150 7.61 -17.01 -10.88
C GLY A 150 6.83 -16.90 -9.56
N GLY A 151 6.75 -17.95 -8.75
CA GLY A 151 6.14 -17.85 -7.42
C GLY A 151 7.03 -17.11 -6.41
N ALA A 152 8.36 -17.24 -6.54
CA ALA A 152 9.29 -16.49 -5.69
C ALA A 152 9.27 -15.00 -6.03
N GLU A 153 9.07 -14.68 -7.30
CA GLU A 153 8.85 -13.32 -7.80
C GLU A 153 7.53 -12.74 -7.28
N PHE A 154 6.42 -13.49 -7.36
CA PHE A 154 5.14 -13.07 -6.78
C PHE A 154 5.22 -12.83 -5.27
N LEU A 155 5.90 -13.69 -4.50
CA LEU A 155 6.06 -13.47 -3.05
C LEU A 155 6.89 -12.22 -2.71
N ARG A 156 7.74 -11.75 -3.63
CA ARG A 156 8.49 -10.50 -3.47
C ARG A 156 7.66 -9.27 -3.81
N SER A 157 6.67 -9.40 -4.68
CA SER A 157 5.78 -8.30 -5.05
C SER A 157 4.68 -8.00 -4.04
N LEU A 158 4.56 -8.81 -2.99
CA LEU A 158 3.54 -8.64 -1.96
C LEU A 158 3.74 -7.35 -1.15
N ASP A 159 2.63 -6.64 -1.00
CA ASP A 159 2.43 -5.56 -0.02
C ASP A 159 2.52 -6.08 1.43
N GLU A 160 2.70 -5.20 2.43
CA GLU A 160 2.79 -5.67 3.82
C GLU A 160 1.50 -6.32 4.34
N ALA A 161 0.32 -5.84 3.94
CA ALA A 161 -0.95 -6.48 4.28
C ALA A 161 -1.06 -7.90 3.66
N GLU A 162 -0.61 -8.05 2.42
CA GLU A 162 -0.57 -9.37 1.76
C GLU A 162 0.45 -10.31 2.40
N ARG A 163 1.58 -9.77 2.88
CA ARG A 163 2.60 -10.54 3.60
C ARG A 163 2.11 -11.01 4.95
N GLU A 164 1.36 -10.19 5.67
CA GLU A 164 0.70 -10.60 6.90
C GLU A 164 -0.28 -11.75 6.63
N LEU A 165 -1.13 -11.61 5.60
CA LEU A 165 -2.06 -12.65 5.18
C LEU A 165 -1.33 -13.96 4.82
N PHE A 166 -0.23 -13.87 4.07
CA PHE A 166 0.61 -15.01 3.72
C PHE A 166 1.20 -15.69 4.97
N ARG A 167 1.81 -14.93 5.88
CA ARG A 167 2.41 -15.45 7.13
C ARG A 167 1.34 -16.15 7.97
N ALA A 168 0.19 -15.51 8.16
CA ALA A 168 -0.93 -16.07 8.94
C ALA A 168 -1.44 -17.38 8.34
N SER A 169 -1.64 -17.41 7.01
CA SER A 169 -2.11 -18.59 6.29
C SER A 169 -1.10 -19.73 6.35
N HIS A 170 0.17 -19.43 6.08
CA HIS A 170 1.26 -20.40 6.08
C HIS A 170 1.48 -21.02 7.47
N ASP A 171 1.51 -20.19 8.52
CA ASP A 171 1.67 -20.65 9.88
C ASP A 171 0.47 -21.47 10.36
N SER A 172 -0.75 -21.07 9.98
CA SER A 172 -1.97 -21.83 10.28
C SER A 172 -1.90 -23.24 9.71
N MET A 173 -1.60 -23.37 8.42
CA MET A 173 -1.49 -24.68 7.76
C MET A 173 -0.38 -25.54 8.35
N LYS A 174 0.77 -24.94 8.68
CA LYS A 174 1.88 -25.62 9.35
C LYS A 174 1.46 -26.16 10.72
N ARG A 175 0.76 -25.36 11.54
CA ARG A 175 0.26 -25.78 12.86
C ARG A 175 -0.74 -26.93 12.74
N VAL A 176 -1.67 -26.85 11.79
CA VAL A 176 -2.64 -27.93 11.52
C VAL A 176 -1.93 -29.22 11.11
N GLY A 177 -0.95 -29.15 10.19
CA GLY A 177 -0.18 -30.32 9.78
C GLY A 177 0.61 -30.96 10.94
N GLN A 178 1.22 -30.14 11.80
CA GLN A 178 1.91 -30.63 13.00
C GLN A 178 0.95 -31.30 14.00
N TRP A 179 -0.24 -30.73 14.19
CA TRP A 179 -1.26 -31.29 15.06
C TRP A 179 -1.76 -32.65 14.54
N MET A 180 -2.09 -32.75 13.25
CA MET A 180 -2.49 -34.00 12.60
C MET A 180 -1.42 -35.10 12.74
N TRP A 181 -0.15 -34.75 12.60
CA TRP A 181 0.95 -35.70 12.78
C TRP A 181 1.08 -36.20 14.23
N LYS A 182 0.86 -35.34 15.23
CA LYS A 182 0.85 -35.75 16.64
C LYS A 182 -0.30 -36.69 16.94
N ILE A 183 -1.47 -36.49 16.34
CA ILE A 183 -2.62 -37.41 16.48
C ILE A 183 -2.30 -38.79 15.93
N LYS A 184 -1.70 -38.86 14.74
CA LYS A 184 -1.37 -40.15 14.09
C LYS A 184 -0.31 -40.97 14.85
N LYS A 185 0.44 -40.35 15.77
CA LYS A 185 1.47 -41.01 16.58
C LYS A 185 0.95 -41.58 17.91
N LYS A 186 -0.26 -41.22 18.32
CA LYS A 186 -0.98 -41.85 19.44
C LYS A 186 -1.78 -43.03 18.93
#